data_AF-A0A9J7KLB9-F1
#
_entry.id   AF-A0A9J7KLB9-F1
#
_cell.length_a   1.000
_cell.length_b   1.000
_cell.length_c   1.000
_cell.angle_alpha   90.00
_cell.angle_beta   90.00
_cell.angle_gamma   90.00
#
_symmetry.space_group_name_H-M   'P 1'
#
loop_
_entity.id
_entity.type
_entity.pdbx_description
1 polymer ?
#
loop_
_entity_poly.entity_id
_entity_poly.type
_entity_poly.pdbx_seq_one_letter_code
_entity_poly.pdbx_strand_id
1 'polypeptide(L)'
;MYNTICVDLNQKIRRKVHRISPLLSNHNTLPLDSTANKSSLSTGISMAQSEKAEEILEKPHLTEEQAGQLVETLYGLKVTSLKPLDSYDDLNFYVKVDGPAAWARGYTLKVMNGTDSKNGGEFPKLVFYNICLPLIFLDCFHQDFSHPALHRPEFVWSLKCLPSLENYLHCLKEERHKDINREIILAFREKVLSRMDDLPHGVMHGDFNDLNVLVEEDPVTPSEYRVCGLLDYGDAIVNPYVFDLAIALMYFMSVVKDPITFGGHLVAGFESVRPLTPAEWDVLYYCVVARASQSYVLGHYTASIHPQNTEYLMVTAGSVWKFIDMWWQTPKEEIYKQCRDIQKSVGTQSD
;
A
#
# COMPACT_ATOMS: atom_id res chain seq x y z
N MET A 1 -11.92 24.34 16.67
CA MET A 1 -10.54 24.00 17.05
C MET A 1 -10.25 22.64 16.44
N TYR A 2 -9.46 22.60 15.38
CA TYR A 2 -9.09 21.36 14.71
C TYR A 2 -8.09 20.63 15.61
N ASN A 3 -8.48 19.48 16.14
CA ASN A 3 -7.65 18.67 17.02
C ASN A 3 -6.56 17.99 16.18
N THR A 4 -5.34 18.48 16.35
CA THR A 4 -4.05 17.88 15.97
C THR A 4 -3.84 17.59 14.48
N ILE A 5 -3.23 18.52 13.76
CA ILE A 5 -2.67 18.26 12.43
C ILE A 5 -1.22 17.79 12.63
N CYS A 6 -0.92 16.52 12.32
CA CYS A 6 0.46 16.05 12.29
C CYS A 6 1.09 16.42 10.94
N VAL A 7 2.14 17.22 10.99
CA VAL A 7 2.87 17.69 9.81
C VAL A 7 4.20 16.93 9.79
N ASP A 8 4.48 16.19 8.72
CA ASP A 8 5.74 15.46 8.53
C ASP A 8 6.49 16.00 7.28
N LEU A 9 7.77 16.33 7.43
CA LEU A 9 8.67 16.75 6.36
C LEU A 9 9.86 15.79 6.26
N ASN A 10 9.64 14.59 5.74
CA ASN A 10 10.60 13.50 5.94
C ASN A 10 11.46 13.10 4.74
N GLN A 11 11.35 13.74 3.56
CA GLN A 11 11.96 13.13 2.37
C GLN A 11 12.81 14.05 1.50
N LYS A 12 14.11 13.76 1.46
CA LYS A 12 15.08 14.35 0.52
C LYS A 12 14.97 13.66 -0.84
N ILE A 13 14.57 14.36 -1.89
CA ILE A 13 14.42 13.80 -3.24
C ILE A 13 15.80 13.54 -3.88
N ARG A 14 16.31 12.30 -3.94
CA ARG A 14 17.65 11.98 -4.51
C ARG A 14 17.70 12.15 -6.05
N ARG A 15 18.66 11.60 -6.82
CA ARG A 15 18.89 11.85 -8.29
C ARG A 15 17.64 11.55 -9.15
N LYS A 16 17.65 11.57 -10.50
CA LYS A 16 16.39 11.37 -11.29
C LYS A 16 15.64 10.14 -10.73
N VAL A 17 14.64 10.40 -9.91
CA VAL A 17 13.94 9.43 -9.06
C VAL A 17 12.56 9.38 -9.64
N HIS A 18 12.16 8.19 -10.04
CA HIS A 18 10.87 7.91 -10.62
C HIS A 18 10.08 7.08 -9.61
N ARG A 19 8.76 7.26 -9.54
CA ARG A 19 7.93 6.18 -9.00
C ARG A 19 8.09 4.98 -9.93
N ILE A 20 8.04 3.76 -9.39
CA ILE A 20 8.11 2.57 -10.25
C ILE A 20 6.85 2.40 -11.10
N SER A 21 5.68 2.84 -10.62
CA SER A 21 4.38 2.69 -11.30
C SER A 21 4.36 3.19 -12.78
N PRO A 22 4.86 4.39 -13.13
CA PRO A 22 4.98 4.82 -14.53
C PRO A 22 5.89 3.93 -15.41
N LEU A 23 6.85 3.20 -14.83
CA LEU A 23 7.71 2.29 -15.58
C LEU A 23 7.02 0.95 -15.86
N LEU A 24 6.11 0.52 -14.97
CA LEU A 24 5.33 -0.72 -15.14
C LEU A 24 4.30 -0.61 -16.28
N SER A 25 3.75 0.59 -16.49
CA SER A 25 2.70 0.85 -17.50
C SER A 25 3.22 1.10 -18.93
N ASN A 26 4.52 1.37 -19.11
CA ASN A 26 5.11 1.67 -20.43
C ASN A 26 5.29 0.45 -21.36
N HIS A 27 4.94 -0.76 -20.92
CA HIS A 27 4.79 -1.91 -21.81
C HIS A 27 3.38 -1.93 -22.43
N ASN A 28 3.15 -1.13 -23.48
CA ASN A 28 1.99 -1.09 -24.39
C ASN A 28 0.57 -1.09 -23.75
N THR A 29 0.04 0.10 -23.49
CA THR A 29 -1.35 0.37 -23.09
C THR A 29 -2.36 0.01 -24.20
N LEU A 30 -3.47 -0.65 -23.83
CA LEU A 30 -4.70 -0.68 -24.64
C LEU A 30 -5.63 0.47 -24.20
N PRO A 31 -6.41 1.10 -25.10
CA PRO A 31 -7.29 2.21 -24.74
C PRO A 31 -8.53 1.70 -23.99
N LEU A 32 -8.94 2.42 -22.95
CA LEU A 32 -10.22 2.26 -22.27
C LEU A 32 -11.32 2.96 -23.09
N ASP A 33 -12.32 2.20 -23.52
CA ASP A 33 -13.47 2.69 -24.27
C ASP A 33 -14.55 3.17 -23.30
N SER A 34 -14.96 4.43 -23.43
CA SER A 34 -15.89 5.12 -22.54
C SER A 34 -17.31 5.06 -23.10
N THR A 35 -18.20 4.26 -22.51
CA THR A 35 -19.65 4.51 -22.63
C THR A 35 -20.37 4.17 -21.31
N ALA A 36 -20.56 5.20 -20.49
CA ALA A 36 -21.45 5.17 -19.33
C ALA A 36 -22.89 5.39 -19.80
N ASN A 37 -23.83 4.57 -19.33
CA ASN A 37 -25.26 4.85 -19.45
C ASN A 37 -25.88 4.96 -18.05
N LYS A 38 -26.44 6.14 -17.76
CA LYS A 38 -27.09 6.48 -16.49
C LYS A 38 -28.54 5.96 -16.52
N SER A 39 -28.97 5.27 -15.48
CA SER A 39 -30.39 5.23 -15.11
C SER A 39 -30.56 5.17 -13.59
N SER A 40 -31.25 6.19 -13.10
CA SER A 40 -31.76 6.39 -11.75
C SER A 40 -32.81 5.34 -11.36
N LEU A 41 -32.84 4.94 -10.09
CA LEU A 41 -34.09 4.78 -9.33
C LEU A 41 -33.78 4.66 -7.83
N SER A 42 -34.47 5.51 -7.07
CA SER A 42 -34.53 5.55 -5.62
C SER A 42 -35.44 4.44 -5.09
N THR A 43 -35.15 3.94 -3.89
CA THR A 43 -36.16 3.72 -2.83
C THR A 43 -35.45 3.36 -1.54
N GLY A 44 -35.83 4.06 -0.46
CA GLY A 44 -35.21 3.95 0.85
C GLY A 44 -35.65 2.71 1.61
N ILE A 45 -34.73 2.20 2.43
CA ILE A 45 -35.04 1.34 3.56
C ILE A 45 -34.26 1.87 4.77
N SER A 46 -35.03 2.18 5.81
CA SER A 46 -34.60 2.66 7.13
C SER A 46 -33.63 1.68 7.80
N MET A 47 -32.39 2.10 8.06
CA MET A 47 -31.46 1.43 8.96
C MET A 47 -31.44 2.15 10.29
N ALA A 48 -32.06 1.54 11.30
CA ALA A 48 -31.76 1.82 12.69
C ALA A 48 -30.96 0.63 13.23
N GLN A 49 -29.91 0.95 13.98
CA GLN A 49 -29.02 0.06 14.77
C GLN A 49 -27.73 -0.39 14.08
N SER A 50 -26.71 0.49 14.13
CA SER A 50 -25.30 0.15 14.36
C SER A 50 -24.48 1.45 14.54
N GLU A 51 -24.81 2.27 15.53
CA GLU A 51 -23.98 3.41 15.92
C GLU A 51 -22.89 2.93 16.89
N LYS A 52 -21.75 2.50 16.33
CA LYS A 52 -20.46 2.57 17.03
C LYS A 52 -19.51 3.36 16.15
N ALA A 53 -19.39 4.65 16.51
CA ALA A 53 -18.46 5.66 16.01
C ALA A 53 -17.53 5.24 14.86
N GLU A 54 -18.03 5.31 13.62
CA GLU A 54 -17.17 5.46 12.44
C GLU A 54 -16.66 6.91 12.47
N GLU A 55 -15.42 7.13 12.91
CA GLU A 55 -14.79 8.45 12.81
C GLU A 55 -14.61 8.79 11.33
N ILE A 56 -15.38 9.77 10.87
CA ILE A 56 -15.28 10.34 9.53
C ILE A 56 -13.82 10.78 9.33
N LEU A 57 -13.12 10.15 8.38
CA LEU A 57 -11.82 10.63 7.91
C LEU A 57 -12.03 11.97 7.20
N GLU A 58 -11.98 13.07 7.96
CA GLU A 58 -12.00 14.42 7.38
C GLU A 58 -10.61 14.75 6.85
N LYS A 59 -10.51 14.86 5.52
CA LYS A 59 -9.31 15.34 4.85
C LYS A 59 -8.94 16.73 5.39
N PRO A 60 -7.67 16.98 5.78
CA PRO A 60 -7.25 18.29 6.25
C PRO A 60 -7.53 19.38 5.22
N HIS A 61 -7.81 20.59 5.70
CA HIS A 61 -7.99 21.77 4.86
C HIS A 61 -6.92 22.82 5.19
N LEU A 62 -5.94 22.97 4.29
CA LEU A 62 -4.87 23.96 4.36
C LEU A 62 -4.64 24.58 2.99
N THR A 63 -4.41 25.89 2.95
CA THR A 63 -3.90 26.56 1.75
C THR A 63 -2.39 26.33 1.59
N GLU A 64 -1.86 26.54 0.39
CA GLU A 64 -0.42 26.50 0.13
C GLU A 64 0.36 27.48 1.02
N GLU A 65 -0.22 28.65 1.29
CA GLU A 65 0.37 29.66 2.18
C GLU A 65 0.46 29.15 3.63
N GLN A 66 -0.63 28.57 4.14
CA GLN A 66 -0.65 27.99 5.48
C GLN A 66 0.32 26.81 5.59
N ALA A 67 0.40 25.95 4.57
CA ALA A 67 1.35 24.85 4.51
C ALA A 67 2.81 25.36 4.51
N GLY A 68 3.10 26.43 3.76
CA GLY A 68 4.41 27.08 3.77
C GLY A 68 4.80 27.63 5.14
N GLN A 69 3.86 28.32 5.82
CA GLN A 69 4.06 28.83 7.18
C GLN A 69 4.32 27.71 8.19
N LEU A 70 3.65 26.56 8.06
CA LEU A 70 3.89 25.39 8.90
C LEU A 70 5.31 24.84 8.71
N VAL A 71 5.80 24.76 7.47
CA VAL A 71 7.18 24.32 7.18
C VAL A 71 8.19 25.26 7.82
N GLU A 72 8.02 26.57 7.65
CA GLU A 72 8.92 27.56 8.23
C GLU A 72 8.90 27.53 9.75
N THR A 73 7.72 27.42 10.36
CA THR A 73 7.53 27.48 11.81
C THR A 73 7.99 26.20 12.52
N LEU A 74 7.62 25.03 11.99
CA LEU A 74 7.89 23.74 12.65
C LEU A 74 9.29 23.21 12.33
N TYR A 75 9.81 23.50 11.14
CA TYR A 75 11.07 22.92 10.65
C TYR A 75 12.19 23.94 10.45
N GLY A 76 11.91 25.25 10.56
CA GLY A 76 12.91 26.30 10.37
C GLY A 76 13.44 26.40 8.93
N LEU A 77 12.69 25.89 7.95
CA LEU A 77 13.10 25.83 6.55
C LEU A 77 12.38 26.89 5.73
N LYS A 78 13.14 27.83 5.16
CA LYS A 78 12.61 28.92 4.33
C LYS A 78 12.05 28.40 3.01
N VAL A 79 10.73 28.50 2.81
CA VAL A 79 10.06 27.95 1.62
C VAL A 79 10.22 28.92 0.45
N THR A 80 10.56 28.39 -0.73
CA THR A 80 10.66 29.17 -1.99
C THR A 80 9.58 28.82 -2.99
N SER A 81 9.10 27.58 -2.97
CA SER A 81 8.00 27.12 -3.82
C SER A 81 7.33 25.95 -3.12
N LEU A 82 6.01 25.90 -3.26
CA LEU A 82 5.17 24.84 -2.73
C LEU A 82 4.20 24.44 -3.84
N LYS A 83 3.96 23.14 -4.02
CA LYS A 83 3.05 22.61 -5.05
C LYS A 83 2.23 21.46 -4.45
N PRO A 84 0.89 21.49 -4.52
CA PRO A 84 0.06 20.37 -4.11
C PRO A 84 0.38 19.09 -4.90
N LEU A 85 0.30 17.95 -4.22
CA LEU A 85 0.40 16.60 -4.77
C LEU A 85 -0.92 15.86 -4.55
N ASP A 86 -1.20 14.88 -5.41
CA ASP A 86 -2.37 14.02 -5.28
C ASP A 86 -2.35 13.31 -3.92
N SER A 87 -3.51 13.31 -3.26
CA SER A 87 -3.70 12.85 -1.88
C SER A 87 -5.16 12.46 -1.68
N TYR A 88 -5.42 11.48 -0.81
CA TYR A 88 -6.77 10.98 -0.59
C TYR A 88 -7.38 11.52 0.72
N ASP A 89 -6.85 11.08 1.84
CA ASP A 89 -7.26 11.39 3.22
C ASP A 89 -6.31 12.36 3.95
N ASP A 90 -5.10 12.55 3.41
CA ASP A 90 -4.07 13.48 3.86
C ASP A 90 -3.95 14.71 2.92
N LEU A 91 -3.04 15.64 3.19
CA LEU A 91 -2.55 16.60 2.18
C LEU A 91 -1.06 16.42 1.98
N ASN A 92 -0.66 16.28 0.71
CA ASN A 92 0.74 16.16 0.32
C ASN A 92 1.16 17.39 -0.50
N PHE A 93 2.31 17.97 -0.18
CA PHE A 93 2.90 19.08 -0.90
C PHE A 93 4.37 18.82 -1.24
N TYR A 94 4.77 19.17 -2.45
CA TYR A 94 6.17 19.28 -2.83
C TYR A 94 6.68 20.66 -2.41
N VAL A 95 7.76 20.70 -1.63
CA VAL A 95 8.31 21.91 -1.02
C VAL A 95 9.75 22.13 -1.47
N LYS A 96 10.04 23.26 -2.11
CA LYS A 96 11.41 23.74 -2.31
C LYS A 96 11.76 24.73 -1.22
N VAL A 97 12.97 24.60 -0.69
CA VAL A 97 13.47 25.46 0.38
C VAL A 97 14.80 26.07 -0.02
N ASP A 98 15.10 27.25 0.50
CA ASP A 98 16.37 27.94 0.31
C ASP A 98 17.29 27.72 1.51
N GLY A 99 18.61 27.78 1.29
CA GLY A 99 19.62 27.73 2.35
C GLY A 99 20.73 26.70 2.16
N PRO A 100 21.82 26.80 2.94
CA PRO A 100 23.01 25.98 2.77
C PRO A 100 22.83 24.50 3.11
N ALA A 101 21.82 24.15 3.92
CA ALA A 101 21.43 22.77 4.22
C ALA A 101 20.21 22.30 3.40
N ALA A 102 19.71 23.14 2.49
CA ALA A 102 18.55 22.83 1.66
C ALA A 102 18.90 21.69 0.70
N TRP A 103 18.06 20.67 0.71
CA TRP A 103 18.19 19.61 -0.26
C TRP A 103 17.79 20.13 -1.65
N ALA A 104 18.73 20.11 -2.59
CA ALA A 104 18.63 20.78 -3.91
C ALA A 104 17.38 20.41 -4.74
N ARG A 105 16.73 19.30 -4.40
CA ARG A 105 15.57 18.76 -5.12
C ARG A 105 14.26 18.89 -4.37
N GLY A 106 14.27 19.49 -3.17
CA GLY A 106 13.08 19.71 -2.36
C GLY A 106 12.71 18.57 -1.43
N TYR A 107 11.58 18.75 -0.77
CA TYR A 107 11.02 17.92 0.30
C TYR A 107 9.55 17.59 0.00
N THR A 108 9.03 16.56 0.64
CA THR A 108 7.58 16.30 0.68
C THR A 108 7.07 16.66 2.07
N LEU A 109 6.05 17.51 2.13
CA LEU A 109 5.27 17.82 3.32
C LEU A 109 4.00 16.97 3.29
N LYS A 110 3.80 16.12 4.29
CA LYS A 110 2.57 15.36 4.49
C LYS A 110 1.84 15.90 5.73
N VAL A 111 0.56 16.18 5.57
CA VAL A 111 -0.32 16.72 6.60
C VAL A 111 -1.41 15.68 6.82
N MET A 112 -1.37 15.03 7.99
CA MET A 112 -2.33 13.98 8.36
C MET A 112 -3.57 14.57 9.03
N ASN A 113 -4.66 13.80 9.05
CA ASN A 113 -5.89 14.18 9.74
C ASN A 113 -5.77 14.06 11.27
N GLY A 114 -6.75 14.65 11.96
CA GLY A 114 -6.81 14.67 13.43
C GLY A 114 -7.02 13.33 14.09
N THR A 115 -7.58 12.36 13.36
CA THR A 115 -7.87 11.01 13.84
C THR A 115 -6.59 10.17 13.91
N ASP A 116 -5.77 10.21 12.85
CA ASP A 116 -4.45 9.55 12.82
C ASP A 116 -3.49 10.14 13.86
N SER A 117 -3.70 11.41 14.22
CA SER A 117 -2.87 12.15 15.18
C SER A 117 -3.21 11.87 16.66
N LYS A 118 -4.29 11.13 16.97
CA LYS A 118 -4.66 10.81 18.36
C LYS A 118 -3.72 9.79 19.03
N ASN A 119 -2.91 9.08 18.25
CA ASN A 119 -1.90 8.12 18.73
C ASN A 119 -0.48 8.72 18.64
N GLY A 120 -0.31 9.96 19.10
CA GLY A 120 0.89 10.78 18.93
C GLY A 120 2.17 10.26 19.59
N GLY A 121 2.80 9.26 18.98
CA GLY A 121 4.24 9.08 19.07
C GLY A 121 4.90 9.52 17.75
N GLU A 122 6.00 10.24 17.85
CA GLU A 122 6.78 10.75 16.72
C GLU A 122 7.16 9.61 15.75
N PHE A 123 6.80 9.74 14.47
CA PHE A 123 7.23 8.79 13.43
C PHE A 123 8.76 8.94 13.18
N PRO A 124 9.55 7.86 13.28
CA PRO A 124 10.98 7.94 13.01
C PRO A 124 11.30 8.15 11.53
N LYS A 125 12.30 8.99 11.27
CA LYS A 125 12.94 9.23 9.96
C LYS A 125 13.62 7.97 9.43
N LEU A 126 13.01 7.26 8.48
CA LEU A 126 13.68 6.20 7.71
C LEU A 126 13.77 6.54 6.21
N VAL A 127 14.91 6.18 5.63
CA VAL A 127 15.32 6.28 4.21
C VAL A 127 15.79 4.86 3.82
N PHE A 128 15.66 4.34 2.58
CA PHE A 128 16.63 3.44 1.86
C PHE A 128 16.09 2.71 0.58
N TYR A 129 17.05 2.13 -0.19
CA TYR A 129 17.12 1.61 -1.58
C TYR A 129 16.78 0.08 -1.80
N ASN A 130 16.46 -0.29 -3.06
CA ASN A 130 16.34 -1.54 -3.91
C ASN A 130 15.14 -2.53 -3.82
N ILE A 131 14.15 -2.63 -4.76
CA ILE A 131 12.72 -3.08 -4.56
C ILE A 131 12.50 -4.08 -3.39
N CYS A 132 13.26 -5.17 -3.30
CA CYS A 132 13.13 -6.18 -2.23
C CYS A 132 13.99 -5.92 -0.96
N LEU A 133 15.09 -5.18 -1.07
CA LEU A 133 15.90 -4.70 0.06
C LEU A 133 15.06 -3.88 1.06
N PRO A 134 14.16 -2.95 0.69
CA PRO A 134 13.33 -2.23 1.65
C PRO A 134 12.25 -3.07 2.35
N LEU A 135 11.72 -4.12 1.71
CA LEU A 135 10.84 -5.10 2.36
C LEU A 135 11.52 -5.78 3.55
N ILE A 136 12.85 -5.85 3.52
CA ILE A 136 13.67 -6.62 4.48
C ILE A 136 14.64 -5.70 5.26
N PHE A 137 14.79 -4.44 4.86
CA PHE A 137 15.54 -3.42 5.63
C PHE A 137 14.86 -3.16 6.99
N LEU A 138 13.57 -3.45 7.08
CA LEU A 138 12.85 -3.53 8.35
C LEU A 138 13.37 -4.68 9.22
N ASP A 139 13.64 -5.86 8.67
CA ASP A 139 14.12 -7.03 9.42
C ASP A 139 15.56 -6.84 9.96
N CYS A 140 16.47 -6.23 9.18
CA CYS A 140 17.86 -6.01 9.61
C CYS A 140 18.06 -4.82 10.58
N PHE A 141 17.10 -3.89 10.69
CA PHE A 141 17.17 -2.74 11.61
C PHE A 141 16.27 -2.87 12.86
N HIS A 142 15.29 -3.79 12.87
CA HIS A 142 14.21 -3.79 13.88
C HIS A 142 14.10 -5.04 14.75
N GLN A 143 15.12 -5.91 14.85
CA GLN A 143 15.08 -6.94 15.89
C GLN A 143 14.91 -6.33 17.31
N ASP A 144 15.32 -5.06 17.50
CA ASP A 144 15.21 -4.33 18.77
C ASP A 144 14.29 -3.09 18.73
N PHE A 145 13.67 -2.76 17.60
CA PHE A 145 12.80 -1.57 17.52
C PHE A 145 11.37 -1.94 17.90
N SER A 146 10.87 -1.30 18.95
CA SER A 146 9.48 -1.40 19.39
C SER A 146 8.95 0.00 19.67
N HIS A 147 7.72 0.25 19.21
CA HIS A 147 7.05 1.51 19.47
C HIS A 147 5.54 1.29 19.65
N PRO A 148 4.89 1.84 20.69
CA PRO A 148 3.45 1.64 20.96
C PRO A 148 2.54 1.96 19.77
N ALA A 149 2.86 2.98 18.97
CA ALA A 149 2.07 3.36 17.80
C ALA A 149 2.03 2.30 16.68
N LEU A 150 2.96 1.33 16.68
CA LEU A 150 2.95 0.21 15.73
C LEU A 150 2.04 -0.95 16.17
N HIS A 151 1.48 -0.90 17.38
CA HIS A 151 0.54 -1.88 17.88
C HIS A 151 -0.90 -1.38 17.66
N ARG A 152 -1.46 -1.68 16.48
CA ARG A 152 -2.76 -1.17 16.02
C ARG A 152 -3.75 -2.31 15.76
N PRO A 153 -4.32 -2.94 16.80
CA PRO A 153 -5.11 -4.19 16.66
C PRO A 153 -6.39 -4.03 15.85
N GLU A 154 -6.97 -2.82 15.81
CA GLU A 154 -8.22 -2.50 15.11
C GLU A 154 -7.98 -1.77 13.78
N PHE A 155 -6.72 -1.70 13.31
CA PHE A 155 -6.41 -1.02 12.06
C PHE A 155 -6.96 -1.81 10.87
N VAL A 156 -8.00 -1.29 10.21
CA VAL A 156 -8.75 -1.99 9.15
C VAL A 156 -7.88 -2.46 7.98
N TRP A 157 -6.75 -1.77 7.73
CA TRP A 157 -5.77 -2.12 6.69
C TRP A 157 -4.76 -3.20 7.13
N SER A 158 -4.72 -3.56 8.41
CA SER A 158 -4.02 -4.76 8.88
C SER A 158 -4.69 -6.00 8.28
N LEU A 159 -3.92 -6.89 7.65
CA LEU A 159 -4.48 -8.14 7.12
C LEU A 159 -5.06 -9.04 8.23
N LYS A 160 -4.63 -8.90 9.49
CA LYS A 160 -5.28 -9.58 10.63
C LYS A 160 -6.77 -9.24 10.74
N CYS A 161 -7.15 -8.04 10.30
CA CYS A 161 -8.51 -7.53 10.34
C CYS A 161 -9.34 -7.94 9.11
N LEU A 162 -8.83 -8.75 8.17
CA LEU A 162 -9.60 -9.22 7.01
C LEU A 162 -11.02 -9.73 7.35
N PRO A 163 -11.25 -10.48 8.45
CA PRO A 163 -12.59 -10.83 8.91
C PRO A 163 -13.61 -9.70 8.99
N SER A 164 -13.19 -8.48 9.32
CA SER A 164 -14.10 -7.33 9.42
C SER A 164 -14.65 -6.88 8.07
N LEU A 165 -14.09 -7.36 6.95
CA LEU A 165 -14.63 -7.09 5.61
C LEU A 165 -16.07 -7.55 5.42
N GLU A 166 -16.52 -8.56 6.18
CA GLU A 166 -17.92 -9.02 6.17
C GLU A 166 -18.91 -7.87 6.38
N ASN A 167 -18.54 -6.88 7.20
CA ASN A 167 -19.37 -5.71 7.48
C ASN A 167 -19.53 -4.80 6.27
N TYR A 168 -18.60 -4.84 5.31
CA TYR A 168 -18.56 -3.93 4.17
C TYR A 168 -19.04 -4.58 2.86
N LEU A 169 -19.26 -5.90 2.81
CA LEU A 169 -19.67 -6.61 1.58
C LEU A 169 -20.99 -6.09 0.96
N HIS A 170 -21.82 -5.42 1.76
CA HIS A 170 -23.05 -4.78 1.29
C HIS A 170 -22.80 -3.68 0.23
N CYS A 171 -21.59 -3.10 0.16
CA CYS A 171 -21.24 -2.09 -0.84
C CYS A 171 -21.04 -2.68 -2.25
N LEU A 172 -20.83 -3.99 -2.36
CA LEU A 172 -20.64 -4.67 -3.65
C LEU A 172 -21.98 -4.89 -4.34
N LYS A 173 -22.06 -4.56 -5.63
CA LYS A 173 -23.32 -4.72 -6.41
C LYS A 173 -23.55 -6.15 -6.87
N GLU A 174 -22.49 -6.84 -7.27
CA GLU A 174 -22.56 -8.18 -7.85
C GLU A 174 -22.49 -9.25 -6.76
N GLU A 175 -23.47 -10.17 -6.72
CA GLU A 175 -23.51 -11.21 -5.68
C GLU A 175 -22.32 -12.17 -5.78
N ARG A 176 -21.88 -12.49 -7.01
CA ARG A 176 -20.65 -13.27 -7.25
C ARG A 176 -19.44 -12.67 -6.53
N HIS A 177 -19.34 -11.34 -6.50
CA HIS A 177 -18.20 -10.68 -5.84
C HIS A 177 -18.31 -10.84 -4.33
N LYS A 178 -19.51 -10.73 -3.76
CA LYS A 178 -19.74 -10.98 -2.34
C LYS A 178 -19.40 -12.42 -1.97
N ASP A 179 -19.86 -13.40 -2.75
CA ASP A 179 -19.63 -14.82 -2.48
C ASP A 179 -18.14 -15.17 -2.50
N ILE A 180 -17.41 -14.75 -3.54
CA ILE A 180 -15.96 -14.95 -3.62
C ILE A 180 -15.24 -14.28 -2.44
N ASN A 181 -15.63 -13.06 -2.06
CA ASN A 181 -15.02 -12.40 -0.91
C ASN A 181 -15.35 -13.12 0.43
N ARG A 182 -16.56 -13.67 0.60
CA ARG A 182 -16.90 -14.52 1.76
C ARG A 182 -16.03 -15.77 1.81
N GLU A 183 -15.84 -16.45 0.68
CA GLU A 183 -14.96 -17.62 0.58
C GLU A 183 -13.51 -17.28 0.94
N ILE A 184 -12.98 -16.17 0.44
CA ILE A 184 -11.63 -15.69 0.76
C ILE A 184 -11.50 -15.40 2.25
N ILE A 185 -12.49 -14.72 2.86
CA ILE A 185 -12.48 -14.42 4.30
C ILE A 185 -12.47 -15.71 5.12
N LEU A 186 -13.30 -16.70 4.76
CA LEU A 186 -13.33 -18.01 5.43
C LEU A 186 -11.99 -18.74 5.29
N ALA A 187 -11.44 -18.81 4.08
CA ALA A 187 -10.14 -19.44 3.84
C ALA A 187 -9.01 -18.75 4.61
N PHE A 188 -9.02 -17.41 4.70
CA PHE A 188 -8.03 -16.66 5.46
C PHE A 188 -8.12 -16.96 6.97
N ARG A 189 -9.34 -17.02 7.53
CA ARG A 189 -9.54 -17.43 8.93
C ARG A 189 -8.95 -18.82 9.19
N GLU A 190 -9.25 -19.77 8.31
CA GLU A 190 -8.85 -21.17 8.49
C GLU A 190 -7.37 -21.44 8.22
N LYS A 191 -6.77 -20.77 7.23
CA LYS A 191 -5.43 -21.09 6.73
C LYS A 191 -4.35 -20.14 7.22
N VAL A 192 -4.70 -18.90 7.56
CA VAL A 192 -3.75 -17.86 7.97
C VAL A 192 -3.91 -17.55 9.45
N LEU A 193 -5.09 -17.12 9.90
CA LEU A 193 -5.30 -16.69 11.28
C LEU A 193 -5.08 -17.82 12.30
N SER A 194 -5.38 -19.06 11.92
CA SER A 194 -5.16 -20.26 12.75
C SER A 194 -3.68 -20.59 12.98
N ARG A 195 -2.76 -20.01 12.21
CA ARG A 195 -1.32 -20.31 12.25
C ARG A 195 -0.45 -19.08 12.50
N MET A 196 -1.03 -18.02 13.04
CA MET A 196 -0.31 -16.77 13.27
C MET A 196 0.93 -16.97 14.14
N ASP A 197 0.84 -17.81 15.17
CA ASP A 197 1.94 -18.08 16.10
C ASP A 197 3.15 -18.77 15.43
N ASP A 198 2.95 -19.43 14.28
CA ASP A 198 4.00 -20.08 13.50
C ASP A 198 4.73 -19.10 12.56
N LEU A 199 4.19 -17.90 12.37
CA LEU A 199 4.72 -16.93 11.42
C LEU A 199 5.72 -15.98 12.09
N PRO A 200 6.92 -15.77 11.53
CA PRO A 200 7.83 -14.73 11.97
C PRO A 200 7.18 -13.34 11.90
N HIS A 201 7.25 -12.58 13.00
CA HIS A 201 6.67 -11.25 13.15
C HIS A 201 7.75 -10.18 13.28
N GLY A 202 7.41 -8.97 12.83
CA GLY A 202 8.17 -7.77 13.14
C GLY A 202 7.49 -6.53 12.61
N VAL A 203 8.21 -5.42 12.58
CA VAL A 203 7.71 -4.18 11.99
C VAL A 203 7.67 -4.37 10.48
N MET A 204 6.51 -4.13 9.87
CA MET A 204 6.29 -4.14 8.43
C MET A 204 5.80 -2.77 7.96
N HIS A 205 5.98 -2.46 6.68
CA HIS A 205 5.56 -1.20 6.08
C HIS A 205 4.05 -1.03 6.04
N GLY A 206 3.29 -2.12 5.80
CA GLY A 206 1.83 -2.10 5.82
C GLY A 206 1.16 -1.62 4.52
N ASP A 207 1.92 -0.97 3.64
CA ASP A 207 1.42 -0.44 2.36
C ASP A 207 2.50 -0.43 1.26
N PHE A 208 3.23 -1.54 1.14
CA PHE A 208 4.29 -1.66 0.15
C PHE A 208 3.73 -1.92 -1.26
N ASN A 209 3.29 -0.85 -1.93
CA ASN A 209 2.71 -0.86 -3.27
C ASN A 209 3.58 -0.11 -4.31
N ASP A 210 3.27 -0.24 -5.60
CA ASP A 210 4.02 0.33 -6.72
C ASP A 210 4.03 1.87 -6.77
N LEU A 211 3.14 2.54 -6.06
CA LEU A 211 3.13 4.00 -5.92
C LEU A 211 4.09 4.48 -4.83
N ASN A 212 4.41 3.62 -3.87
CA ASN A 212 5.26 3.92 -2.71
C ASN A 212 6.73 3.54 -2.91
N VAL A 213 7.09 3.03 -4.08
CA VAL A 213 8.46 2.65 -4.40
C VAL A 213 9.12 3.69 -5.31
N LEU A 214 10.22 4.27 -4.82
CA LEU A 214 11.06 5.17 -5.59
C LEU A 214 12.19 4.40 -6.26
N VAL A 215 12.47 4.63 -7.54
CA VAL A 215 13.63 4.08 -8.26
C VAL A 215 14.48 5.17 -8.86
N GLU A 216 15.77 4.91 -9.02
CA GLU A 216 16.65 5.71 -9.85
C GLU A 216 17.41 4.80 -10.82
N GLU A 217 17.83 5.38 -11.94
CA GLU A 217 18.65 4.68 -12.92
C GLU A 217 20.03 4.33 -12.33
N ASP A 218 20.52 3.13 -12.64
CA ASP A 218 21.84 2.69 -12.22
C ASP A 218 22.92 3.52 -12.96
N PRO A 219 23.86 4.14 -12.22
CA PRO A 219 24.89 4.99 -12.84
C PRO A 219 25.92 4.19 -13.67
N VAL A 220 26.00 2.87 -13.48
CA VAL A 220 26.93 1.96 -14.15
C VAL A 220 26.24 1.22 -15.30
N THR A 221 24.96 0.86 -15.14
CA THR A 221 24.16 0.15 -16.16
C THR A 221 22.95 1.00 -16.61
N PRO A 222 23.12 1.90 -17.60
CA PRO A 222 22.02 2.70 -18.13
C PRO A 222 20.85 1.83 -18.58
N SER A 223 19.62 2.24 -18.27
CA SER A 223 18.37 1.47 -18.42
C SER A 223 18.06 0.42 -17.34
N GLU A 224 18.99 0.14 -16.43
CA GLU A 224 18.66 -0.60 -15.19
C GLU A 224 18.23 0.37 -14.10
N TYR A 225 17.31 -0.07 -13.25
CA TYR A 225 16.77 0.74 -12.18
C TYR A 225 17.03 0.07 -10.84
N ARG A 226 17.47 0.90 -9.90
CA ARG A 226 17.60 0.53 -8.50
C ARG A 226 16.58 1.28 -7.65
N VAL A 227 15.82 0.62 -6.77
CA VAL A 227 14.99 1.37 -5.80
C VAL A 227 15.87 2.23 -4.97
N CYS A 228 15.40 3.42 -4.63
CA CYS A 228 16.12 4.44 -3.91
C CYS A 228 15.46 4.90 -2.61
N GLY A 229 14.22 4.50 -2.40
CA GLY A 229 13.42 4.92 -1.27
C GLY A 229 12.09 4.19 -1.24
N LEU A 230 11.54 4.06 -0.03
CA LEU A 230 10.12 3.84 0.16
C LEU A 230 9.45 5.09 0.68
N LEU A 231 8.18 5.21 0.35
CA LEU A 231 7.29 6.26 0.79
C LEU A 231 6.21 5.69 1.68
N ASP A 232 5.64 6.55 2.52
CA ASP A 232 4.36 6.32 3.18
C ASP A 232 4.32 5.20 4.24
N TYR A 233 5.05 5.40 5.32
CA TYR A 233 5.03 4.53 6.50
C TYR A 233 3.78 4.73 7.39
N GLY A 234 2.73 5.41 6.92
CA GLY A 234 1.50 5.67 7.69
C GLY A 234 0.80 4.38 8.13
N ASP A 235 0.99 3.30 7.38
CA ASP A 235 0.40 1.98 7.63
C ASP A 235 1.34 1.03 8.39
N ALA A 236 2.51 1.52 8.82
CA ALA A 236 3.49 0.70 9.51
C ALA A 236 2.89 0.05 10.78
N ILE A 237 3.14 -1.24 10.93
CA ILE A 237 2.48 -2.07 11.96
C ILE A 237 3.34 -3.29 12.30
N VAL A 238 3.19 -3.83 13.52
CA VAL A 238 3.78 -5.12 13.90
C VAL A 238 2.88 -6.28 13.46
N ASN A 239 3.34 -7.08 12.50
CA ASN A 239 2.59 -8.19 11.90
C ASN A 239 3.56 -9.24 11.31
N PRO A 240 3.06 -10.39 10.80
CA PRO A 240 3.88 -11.35 10.08
C PRO A 240 4.58 -10.74 8.87
N TYR A 241 5.88 -10.99 8.68
CA TYR A 241 6.63 -10.43 7.55
C TYR A 241 6.09 -10.83 6.18
N VAL A 242 5.50 -12.03 6.10
CA VAL A 242 4.85 -12.52 4.87
C VAL A 242 3.69 -11.63 4.40
N PHE A 243 3.09 -10.82 5.29
CA PHE A 243 2.01 -9.90 4.91
C PHE A 243 2.52 -8.76 4.02
N ASP A 244 3.71 -8.22 4.28
CA ASP A 244 4.29 -7.15 3.46
C ASP A 244 4.64 -7.66 2.05
N LEU A 245 5.17 -8.88 1.96
CA LEU A 245 5.38 -9.56 0.67
C LEU A 245 4.06 -9.79 -0.07
N ALA A 246 3.01 -10.22 0.64
CA ALA A 246 1.70 -10.44 0.04
C ALA A 246 1.07 -9.15 -0.49
N ILE A 247 1.23 -8.04 0.25
CA ILE A 247 0.80 -6.70 -0.18
C ILE A 247 1.52 -6.29 -1.46
N ALA A 248 2.85 -6.45 -1.49
CA ALA A 248 3.66 -6.20 -2.67
C ALA A 248 3.16 -6.98 -3.88
N LEU A 249 3.07 -8.31 -3.73
CA LEU A 249 2.64 -9.20 -4.80
C LEU A 249 1.28 -8.76 -5.35
N MET A 250 0.31 -8.48 -4.48
CA MET A 250 -1.01 -8.03 -4.92
C MET A 250 -0.93 -6.78 -5.81
N TYR A 251 -0.35 -5.69 -5.30
CA TYR A 251 -0.35 -4.42 -6.02
C TYR A 251 0.46 -4.50 -7.32
N PHE A 252 1.70 -5.00 -7.25
CA PHE A 252 2.55 -5.09 -8.43
C PHE A 252 1.97 -6.04 -9.49
N MET A 253 1.43 -7.19 -9.09
CA MET A 253 0.86 -8.15 -10.04
C MET A 253 -0.45 -7.67 -10.64
N SER A 254 -1.20 -6.80 -9.95
CA SER A 254 -2.45 -6.24 -10.48
C SER A 254 -2.27 -5.23 -11.61
N VAL A 255 -1.06 -4.68 -11.79
CA VAL A 255 -0.77 -3.61 -12.76
C VAL A 255 0.18 -4.03 -13.90
N VAL A 256 0.71 -5.25 -13.87
CA VAL A 256 1.62 -5.78 -14.90
C VAL A 256 0.92 -6.77 -15.84
N LYS A 257 1.50 -6.97 -17.02
CA LYS A 257 0.96 -7.88 -18.05
C LYS A 257 1.15 -9.35 -17.73
N ASP A 258 2.30 -9.71 -17.16
CA ASP A 258 2.64 -11.08 -16.80
C ASP A 258 2.76 -11.17 -15.26
N PRO A 259 1.61 -11.28 -14.56
CA PRO A 259 1.57 -11.21 -13.11
C PRO A 259 2.36 -12.33 -12.45
N ILE A 260 2.23 -13.56 -12.95
CA ILE A 260 2.89 -14.74 -12.36
C ILE A 260 4.40 -14.63 -12.49
N THR A 261 4.91 -14.30 -13.69
CA THR A 261 6.36 -14.17 -13.89
C THR A 261 6.93 -13.06 -13.01
N PHE A 262 6.26 -11.90 -12.96
CA PHE A 262 6.67 -10.80 -12.08
C PHE A 262 6.65 -11.22 -10.60
N GLY A 263 5.59 -11.88 -10.17
CA GLY A 263 5.45 -12.38 -8.79
C GLY A 263 6.57 -13.36 -8.43
N GLY A 264 6.93 -14.28 -9.32
CA GLY A 264 8.05 -15.19 -9.12
C GLY A 264 9.39 -14.46 -8.92
N HIS A 265 9.67 -13.42 -9.71
CA HIS A 265 10.86 -12.58 -9.52
C HIS A 265 10.82 -11.79 -8.21
N LEU A 266 9.65 -11.28 -7.81
CA LEU A 266 9.49 -10.56 -6.55
C LEU A 266 9.74 -11.48 -5.34
N VAL A 267 9.18 -12.70 -5.35
CA VAL A 267 9.45 -13.71 -4.32
C VAL A 267 10.92 -14.15 -4.33
N ALA A 268 11.53 -14.33 -5.51
CA ALA A 268 12.96 -14.62 -5.63
C ALA A 268 13.83 -13.52 -5.01
N GLY A 269 13.51 -12.25 -5.29
CA GLY A 269 14.21 -11.11 -4.71
C GLY A 269 14.02 -11.02 -3.19
N PHE A 270 12.83 -11.33 -2.68
CA PHE A 270 12.58 -11.40 -1.25
C PHE A 270 13.40 -12.52 -0.59
N GLU A 271 13.33 -13.75 -1.12
CA GLU A 271 14.04 -14.91 -0.56
C GLU A 271 15.56 -14.82 -0.69
N SER A 272 16.08 -14.00 -1.62
CA SER A 272 17.53 -13.75 -1.73
C SER A 272 18.12 -13.05 -0.51
N VAL A 273 17.29 -12.37 0.29
CA VAL A 273 17.70 -11.69 1.52
C VAL A 273 17.13 -12.39 2.76
N ARG A 274 15.84 -12.77 2.74
CA ARG A 274 15.18 -13.51 3.82
C ARG A 274 14.41 -14.71 3.27
N PRO A 275 14.93 -15.94 3.44
CA PRO A 275 14.20 -17.15 3.06
C PRO A 275 12.85 -17.22 3.76
N LEU A 276 11.78 -17.54 3.02
CA LEU A 276 10.47 -17.76 3.62
C LEU A 276 10.50 -19.11 4.36
N THR A 277 9.93 -19.13 5.55
CA THR A 277 9.71 -20.39 6.27
C THR A 277 8.66 -21.24 5.54
N PRO A 278 8.60 -22.57 5.79
CA PRO A 278 7.52 -23.40 5.25
C PRO A 278 6.12 -22.90 5.64
N ALA A 279 5.96 -22.40 6.86
CA ALA A 279 4.70 -21.83 7.34
C ALA A 279 4.28 -20.57 6.56
N GLU A 280 5.24 -19.69 6.25
CA GLU A 280 5.01 -18.50 5.43
C GLU A 280 4.68 -18.87 3.98
N TRP A 281 5.39 -19.83 3.40
CA TRP A 281 5.11 -20.35 2.08
C TRP A 281 3.69 -20.88 1.97
N ASP A 282 3.22 -21.64 2.94
CA ASP A 282 1.88 -22.22 2.93
C ASP A 282 0.74 -21.18 3.00
N VAL A 283 0.96 -20.03 3.65
CA VAL A 283 -0.07 -18.98 3.81
C VAL A 283 -0.05 -17.91 2.72
N LEU A 284 1.09 -17.75 2.02
CA LEU A 284 1.32 -16.63 1.10
C LEU A 284 0.21 -16.43 0.06
N TYR A 285 -0.33 -17.53 -0.50
CA TYR A 285 -1.39 -17.50 -1.51
C TYR A 285 -2.66 -16.84 -0.97
N TYR A 286 -3.04 -17.24 0.25
CA TYR A 286 -4.22 -16.71 0.93
C TYR A 286 -3.99 -15.26 1.36
N CYS A 287 -2.78 -14.89 1.79
CA CYS A 287 -2.45 -13.51 2.13
C CYS A 287 -2.55 -12.56 0.93
N VAL A 288 -2.10 -12.99 -0.26
CA VAL A 288 -2.14 -12.18 -1.49
C VAL A 288 -3.59 -11.88 -1.89
N VAL A 289 -4.43 -12.92 -1.97
CA VAL A 289 -5.84 -12.74 -2.34
C VAL A 289 -6.64 -12.05 -1.24
N ALA A 290 -6.26 -12.21 0.04
CA ALA A 290 -6.80 -11.44 1.15
C ALA A 290 -6.54 -9.94 0.99
N ARG A 291 -5.31 -9.52 0.66
CA ARG A 291 -5.04 -8.09 0.41
C ARG A 291 -5.82 -7.57 -0.80
N ALA A 292 -5.98 -8.39 -1.84
CA ALA A 292 -6.78 -8.03 -3.00
C ALA A 292 -8.25 -7.80 -2.60
N SER A 293 -8.84 -8.73 -1.84
CA SER A 293 -10.18 -8.63 -1.27
C SER A 293 -10.34 -7.37 -0.41
N GLN A 294 -9.39 -7.10 0.49
CA GLN A 294 -9.36 -5.91 1.34
C GLN A 294 -9.35 -4.62 0.53
N SER A 295 -8.42 -4.48 -0.42
CA SER A 295 -8.33 -3.31 -1.28
C SER A 295 -9.60 -3.11 -2.11
N TYR A 296 -10.18 -4.20 -2.62
CA TYR A 296 -11.38 -4.16 -3.46
C TYR A 296 -12.61 -3.72 -2.67
N VAL A 297 -12.90 -4.40 -1.56
CA VAL A 297 -14.09 -4.14 -0.72
C VAL A 297 -14.00 -2.77 -0.06
N LEU A 298 -12.86 -2.42 0.54
CA LEU A 298 -12.69 -1.12 1.19
C LEU A 298 -12.71 0.02 0.15
N GLY A 299 -12.16 -0.20 -1.05
CA GLY A 299 -12.26 0.77 -2.15
C GLY A 299 -13.71 1.04 -2.56
N HIS A 300 -14.51 0.00 -2.72
CA HIS A 300 -15.94 0.12 -3.03
C HIS A 300 -16.74 0.80 -1.91
N TYR A 301 -16.49 0.42 -0.65
CA TYR A 301 -17.14 1.05 0.49
C TYR A 301 -16.79 2.54 0.56
N THR A 302 -15.50 2.86 0.40
CA THR A 302 -15.00 4.23 0.44
C THR A 302 -15.58 5.08 -0.70
N ALA A 303 -15.71 4.53 -1.91
CA ALA A 303 -16.39 5.20 -3.01
C ALA A 303 -17.90 5.41 -2.74
N SER A 304 -18.54 4.55 -1.95
CA SER A 304 -19.96 4.68 -1.60
C SER A 304 -20.23 5.83 -0.62
N ILE A 305 -19.29 6.10 0.29
CA ILE A 305 -19.39 7.21 1.27
C ILE A 305 -18.78 8.52 0.74
N HIS A 306 -17.87 8.45 -0.23
CA HIS A 306 -17.23 9.61 -0.86
C HIS A 306 -17.38 9.57 -2.40
N PRO A 307 -18.62 9.72 -2.91
CA PRO A 307 -18.90 9.55 -4.34
C PRO A 307 -18.13 10.51 -5.25
N GLN A 308 -17.71 11.67 -4.73
CA GLN A 308 -16.88 12.65 -5.44
C GLN A 308 -15.50 12.12 -5.82
N ASN A 309 -14.98 11.12 -5.10
CA ASN A 309 -13.66 10.51 -5.34
C ASN A 309 -13.75 9.18 -6.10
N THR A 310 -14.96 8.78 -6.53
CA THR A 310 -15.21 7.46 -7.15
C THR A 310 -14.30 7.19 -8.33
N GLU A 311 -14.11 8.18 -9.22
CA GLU A 311 -13.32 7.98 -10.44
C GLU A 311 -11.88 7.57 -10.11
N TYR A 312 -11.26 8.22 -9.11
CA TYR A 312 -9.92 7.90 -8.64
C TYR A 312 -9.86 6.53 -7.92
N LEU A 313 -10.79 6.30 -6.98
CA LEU A 313 -10.82 5.09 -6.15
C LEU A 313 -11.11 3.81 -6.95
N MET A 314 -11.88 3.93 -8.03
CA MET A 314 -12.36 2.77 -8.79
C MET A 314 -11.39 2.30 -9.88
N VAL A 315 -10.35 3.07 -10.22
CA VAL A 315 -9.31 2.63 -11.18
C VAL A 315 -8.65 1.34 -10.68
N THR A 316 -8.17 1.37 -9.44
CA THR A 316 -7.53 0.22 -8.78
C THR A 316 -8.52 -0.92 -8.56
N ALA A 317 -9.78 -0.63 -8.21
CA ALA A 317 -10.78 -1.68 -7.97
C ALA A 317 -11.04 -2.55 -9.22
N GLY A 318 -11.01 -1.96 -10.42
CA GLY A 318 -11.20 -2.70 -11.67
C GLY A 318 -10.07 -3.68 -12.00
N SER A 319 -8.80 -3.28 -11.78
CA SER A 319 -7.65 -4.17 -11.98
C SER A 319 -7.57 -5.25 -10.89
N VAL A 320 -7.84 -4.87 -9.64
CA VAL A 320 -7.83 -5.79 -8.50
C VAL A 320 -8.90 -6.87 -8.63
N TRP A 321 -10.10 -6.57 -9.13
CA TRP A 321 -11.11 -7.62 -9.33
C TRP A 321 -10.67 -8.68 -10.34
N LYS A 322 -10.09 -8.27 -11.47
CA LYS A 322 -9.52 -9.20 -12.46
C LYS A 322 -8.43 -10.07 -11.85
N PHE A 323 -7.61 -9.48 -10.98
CA PHE A 323 -6.59 -10.20 -10.24
C PHE A 323 -7.19 -11.22 -9.27
N ILE A 324 -8.21 -10.86 -8.49
CA ILE A 324 -8.93 -11.78 -7.59
C ILE A 324 -9.47 -12.97 -8.38
N ASP A 325 -10.18 -12.70 -9.48
CA ASP A 325 -10.82 -13.75 -10.28
C ASP A 325 -9.79 -14.71 -10.90
N MET A 326 -8.66 -14.19 -11.40
CA MET A 326 -7.55 -15.00 -11.92
C MET A 326 -6.86 -15.81 -10.82
N TRP A 327 -6.48 -15.17 -9.72
CA TRP A 327 -5.68 -15.78 -8.66
C TRP A 327 -6.48 -16.85 -7.90
N TRP A 328 -7.75 -16.56 -7.57
CA TRP A 328 -8.62 -17.47 -6.82
C TRP A 328 -9.04 -18.70 -7.63
N GLN A 329 -9.13 -18.58 -8.96
CA GLN A 329 -9.42 -19.73 -9.83
C GLN A 329 -8.17 -20.57 -10.15
N THR A 330 -6.98 -20.03 -9.96
CA THR A 330 -5.73 -20.76 -10.21
C THR A 330 -5.35 -21.59 -8.98
N PRO A 331 -5.14 -22.93 -9.12
CA PRO A 331 -4.72 -23.76 -8.00
C PRO A 331 -3.42 -23.24 -7.37
N LYS A 332 -3.39 -23.17 -6.02
CA LYS A 332 -2.22 -22.70 -5.25
C LYS A 332 -0.93 -23.41 -5.66
N GLU A 333 -0.99 -24.71 -5.88
CA GLU A 333 0.14 -25.56 -6.25
C GLU A 333 0.73 -25.17 -7.61
N GLU A 334 -0.10 -24.71 -8.54
CA GLU A 334 0.34 -24.24 -9.86
C GLU A 334 1.10 -22.93 -9.73
N ILE A 335 0.56 -21.98 -8.97
CA ILE A 335 1.22 -20.68 -8.69
C ILE A 335 2.58 -20.92 -8.03
N TYR A 336 2.63 -21.76 -6.99
CA TYR A 336 3.88 -22.02 -6.28
C TYR A 336 4.90 -22.74 -7.15
N LYS A 337 4.46 -23.68 -7.99
CA LYS A 337 5.35 -24.34 -8.95
C LYS A 337 6.00 -23.30 -9.88
N GLN A 338 5.20 -22.41 -10.45
CA GLN A 338 5.69 -21.35 -11.35
C GLN A 338 6.67 -20.41 -10.63
N CYS A 339 6.34 -19.96 -9.42
CA CYS A 339 7.26 -19.14 -8.62
C CYS A 339 8.59 -19.86 -8.36
N ARG A 340 8.57 -21.15 -7.99
CA ARG A 340 9.81 -21.91 -7.74
C ARG A 340 10.62 -22.19 -9.00
N ASP A 341 9.98 -22.37 -10.15
CA ASP A 341 10.69 -22.57 -11.42
C ASP A 341 11.40 -21.28 -11.86
N ILE A 342 10.80 -20.11 -11.62
CA ILE A 342 11.44 -18.79 -11.84
C ILE A 342 12.61 -18.57 -10.88
N GLN A 343 12.47 -18.96 -9.61
CA GLN A 343 13.59 -18.86 -8.66
C GLN A 343 14.81 -19.66 -9.11
N LYS A 344 14.60 -20.88 -9.61
CA LYS A 344 15.69 -21.71 -10.14
C LYS A 344 16.36 -21.06 -11.34
N SER A 345 15.59 -20.43 -12.24
CA SER A 345 16.15 -19.78 -13.43
C SER A 345 16.98 -18.54 -13.11
N VAL A 346 16.57 -17.76 -12.10
CA VAL A 346 17.34 -16.61 -11.59
C VAL A 346 18.63 -17.07 -10.89
N GLY A 347 18.56 -18.14 -10.09
CA GLY A 347 19.74 -18.70 -9.41
C GLY A 347 20.82 -19.22 -10.38
N THR A 348 20.43 -19.82 -11.50
CA THR A 348 21.37 -20.33 -12.52
C THR A 348 22.06 -19.25 -13.37
N GLN A 349 21.66 -17.98 -13.27
CA GLN A 349 22.28 -16.86 -14.00
C GLN A 349 23.36 -16.12 -13.19
N SER A 350 23.58 -16.52 -11.93
CA SER A 350 24.50 -15.84 -10.99
C SER A 350 25.80 -16.62 -10.72
N ASP A 351 25.99 -17.77 -11.38
CA ASP A 351 27.22 -18.58 -11.39
C ASP A 351 27.90 -18.48 -12.77
#